data_AF-A0A1H6VBR5-F1
#
_entry.id   AF-A0A1H6VBR5-F1
#
_cell.length_a   1.000
_cell.length_b   1.000
_cell.length_c   1.000
_cell.angle_alpha   90.00
_cell.angle_beta   90.00
_cell.angle_gamma   90.00
#
_symmetry.space_group_name_H-M   'P 1'
#
loop_
_entity.id
_entity.type
_entity.pdbx_description
1 polymer ?
#
loop_
_entity_poly.entity_id
_entity_poly.type
_entity_poly.pdbx_seq_one_letter_code
_entity_poly.pdbx_strand_id
1 'polypeptide(L)'
;MTQYVKVAPGICRLVFCITSILIVCNSGNGALAQEFVVAPFNFNIQNGFYTPASTNAKALAEVKTEIPPQTFMQKPDPNLSLLYPQSGGILLFKSKNLKDLTNVAGKLTGPSMAVVDTIFYNQVYVQKSANGEDYSFDMCYALLIDGKRYYTDFRPHNFVYFRYPLVYHKQLLMVAAQDMGYDVYADKGYPEHFHIAVFDLQNGGIKTRFVSEELPFHYGNEFLDESDNVITSEYKDADRSFRIEIKGLNETYKGVWDGKELKHLK
;
A
#
# COMPACT_ATOMS: atom_id res chain seq x y z
N MET A 1 32.31 -53.15 -44.38
CA MET A 1 32.40 -53.63 -42.98
C MET A 1 31.18 -53.09 -42.25
N THR A 2 30.31 -54.01 -41.89
CA THR A 2 28.98 -53.80 -41.32
C THR A 2 28.99 -54.42 -39.94
N GLN A 3 28.52 -53.70 -38.90
CA GLN A 3 27.89 -54.22 -37.67
C GLN A 3 27.35 -53.03 -36.85
N TYR A 4 26.03 -52.77 -36.84
CA TYR A 4 24.99 -53.28 -35.93
C TYR A 4 25.19 -52.82 -34.46
N VAL A 5 24.51 -51.77 -33.99
CA VAL A 5 23.14 -51.68 -33.41
C VAL A 5 22.98 -52.36 -32.03
N LYS A 6 22.68 -51.54 -31.01
CA LYS A 6 21.72 -51.76 -29.90
C LYS A 6 21.14 -50.37 -29.55
N VAL A 7 19.98 -49.98 -30.08
CA VAL A 7 18.60 -50.09 -29.52
C VAL A 7 18.47 -49.49 -28.10
N ALA A 8 17.66 -48.42 -28.03
CA ALA A 8 17.15 -47.64 -26.89
C ALA A 8 16.07 -48.46 -26.07
N PRO A 9 15.20 -47.91 -25.17
CA PRO A 9 15.05 -46.54 -24.64
C PRO A 9 14.74 -46.46 -23.11
N GLY A 10 14.63 -45.23 -22.59
CA GLY A 10 13.96 -44.91 -21.32
C GLY A 10 13.91 -43.38 -21.17
N ILE A 11 12.95 -42.69 -21.78
CA ILE A 11 11.64 -42.35 -21.20
C ILE A 11 11.75 -41.95 -19.72
N CYS A 12 11.92 -40.65 -19.47
CA CYS A 12 10.92 -39.92 -18.68
C CYS A 12 11.00 -38.42 -19.01
N ARG A 13 10.06 -37.99 -19.85
CA ARG A 13 9.63 -36.60 -19.93
C ARG A 13 9.11 -36.20 -18.55
N LEU A 14 9.69 -35.16 -17.96
CA LEU A 14 8.96 -34.34 -17.00
C LEU A 14 8.98 -32.90 -17.52
N VAL A 15 8.16 -32.68 -18.54
CA VAL A 15 7.69 -31.35 -18.89
C VAL A 15 6.78 -30.95 -17.72
N PHE A 16 7.32 -30.18 -16.77
CA PHE A 16 6.50 -29.52 -15.78
C PHE A 16 5.81 -28.32 -16.47
N CYS A 17 4.75 -28.63 -17.22
CA CYS A 17 3.69 -27.67 -17.51
C CYS A 17 2.95 -27.40 -16.19
N ILE A 18 3.47 -26.53 -15.34
CA ILE A 18 2.58 -25.75 -14.48
C ILE A 18 2.09 -24.61 -15.35
N THR A 19 0.86 -24.78 -15.80
CA THR A 19 0.01 -23.74 -16.36
C THR A 19 0.01 -22.54 -15.41
N SER A 20 0.86 -21.55 -15.68
CA SER A 20 0.68 -20.17 -15.20
C SER A 20 -0.55 -19.62 -15.91
N ILE A 21 -1.72 -19.99 -15.41
CA ILE A 21 -2.99 -19.36 -15.78
C ILE A 21 -2.91 -17.92 -15.27
N LEU A 22 -2.71 -17.02 -16.23
CA LEU A 22 -3.33 -15.71 -16.36
C LEU A 22 -3.32 -14.81 -15.10
N ILE A 23 -2.35 -13.90 -15.05
CA ILE A 23 -2.63 -12.50 -14.69
C ILE A 23 -2.45 -11.68 -15.98
N VAL A 24 -3.15 -12.05 -17.05
CA VAL A 24 -3.43 -11.19 -18.21
C VAL A 24 -4.80 -11.59 -18.77
N CYS A 25 -5.88 -11.07 -18.17
CA CYS A 25 -7.17 -10.80 -18.83
C CYS A 25 -7.73 -9.58 -18.08
N ASN A 26 -7.66 -8.38 -18.63
CA ASN A 26 -8.56 -7.85 -19.66
C ASN A 26 -10.04 -8.03 -19.29
N SER A 27 -10.64 -6.93 -18.85
CA SER A 27 -12.02 -6.49 -19.14
C SER A 27 -13.08 -7.60 -19.30
N GLY A 28 -13.75 -7.95 -18.20
CA GLY A 28 -14.91 -8.85 -18.23
C GLY A 28 -15.68 -8.84 -16.93
N ASN A 29 -16.59 -7.88 -16.79
CA ASN A 29 -17.78 -7.85 -15.92
C ASN A 29 -17.76 -8.75 -14.67
N GLY A 30 -16.87 -8.45 -13.73
CA GLY A 30 -17.31 -8.44 -12.33
C GLY A 30 -18.06 -7.13 -12.13
N ALA A 31 -19.21 -7.15 -11.46
CA ALA A 31 -19.73 -5.93 -10.85
C ALA A 31 -18.68 -5.48 -9.82
N LEU A 32 -17.68 -4.74 -10.30
CA LEU A 32 -16.76 -3.99 -9.45
C LEU A 32 -17.68 -3.12 -8.62
N ALA A 33 -17.67 -3.32 -7.31
CA ALA A 33 -18.29 -2.36 -6.40
C ALA A 33 -17.73 -1.00 -6.82
N GLN A 34 -18.62 -0.16 -7.36
CA GLN A 34 -18.24 1.13 -7.88
C GLN A 34 -17.62 1.89 -6.72
N GLU A 35 -16.34 2.22 -6.82
CA GLU A 35 -15.70 3.12 -5.88
C GLU A 35 -16.46 4.45 -5.99
N PHE A 36 -17.26 4.76 -4.97
CA PHE A 36 -18.01 5.99 -4.93
C PHE A 36 -17.04 7.12 -4.55
N VAL A 37 -16.28 7.62 -5.52
CA VAL A 37 -15.56 8.88 -5.37
C VAL A 37 -16.60 10.00 -5.43
N VAL A 38 -17.00 10.52 -4.26
CA VAL A 38 -18.12 11.47 -4.14
C VAL A 38 -17.82 12.82 -4.85
N ALA A 39 -16.55 13.15 -5.05
CA ALA A 39 -16.04 14.04 -6.10
C ALA A 39 -14.52 14.11 -5.92
N PRO A 40 -13.68 13.95 -6.96
CA PRO A 40 -12.22 14.08 -6.84
C PRO A 40 -11.75 15.52 -6.58
N PHE A 41 -12.69 16.47 -6.43
CA PHE A 41 -12.42 17.89 -6.19
C PHE A 41 -13.43 18.41 -5.17
N ASN A 42 -12.96 19.11 -4.13
CA ASN A 42 -13.83 19.84 -3.23
C ASN A 42 -13.36 21.30 -3.11
N PHE A 43 -14.18 22.23 -3.62
CA PHE A 43 -13.90 23.68 -3.62
C PHE A 43 -14.22 24.36 -2.29
N ASN A 44 -14.55 23.62 -1.23
CA ASN A 44 -14.74 24.18 0.10
C ASN A 44 -13.37 24.46 0.75
N ILE A 45 -12.76 25.58 0.38
CA ILE A 45 -11.48 26.05 0.92
C ILE A 45 -11.73 26.86 2.19
N GLN A 46 -11.04 26.50 3.27
CA GLN A 46 -11.07 27.21 4.55
C GLN A 46 -9.69 27.69 4.95
N ASN A 47 -9.63 28.84 5.62
CA ASN A 47 -8.38 29.31 6.20
C ASN A 47 -8.04 28.48 7.45
N GLY A 48 -6.79 28.00 7.52
CA GLY A 48 -6.26 27.30 8.70
C GLY A 48 -5.56 26.00 8.32
N PHE A 49 -5.50 25.09 9.29
CA PHE A 49 -4.85 23.78 9.17
C PHE A 49 -5.77 22.70 9.71
N TYR A 50 -5.87 21.57 9.01
CA TYR A 50 -6.63 20.43 9.47
C TYR A 50 -5.81 19.57 10.44
N THR A 51 -6.35 19.33 11.63
CA THR A 51 -5.76 18.38 12.58
C THR A 51 -6.55 17.07 12.53
N PRO A 52 -5.92 15.95 12.15
CA PRO A 52 -6.61 14.67 12.11
C PRO A 52 -7.11 14.21 13.48
N ALA A 53 -8.37 13.76 13.52
CA ALA A 53 -8.99 13.13 14.68
C ALA A 53 -8.40 11.74 14.94
N SER A 54 -8.00 11.00 13.89
CA SER A 54 -7.44 9.65 14.02
C SER A 54 -6.15 9.58 14.84
N THR A 55 -5.38 10.66 14.89
CA THR A 55 -4.09 10.74 15.58
C THR A 55 -4.16 11.55 16.88
N ASN A 56 -5.37 11.81 17.40
CA ASN A 56 -5.55 12.51 18.66
C ASN A 56 -4.91 11.72 19.83
N ALA A 57 -3.76 12.19 20.31
CA ALA A 57 -2.96 11.51 21.32
C ALA A 57 -3.71 11.22 22.63
N LYS A 58 -4.57 12.15 23.07
CA LYS A 58 -5.37 11.97 24.29
C LYS A 58 -6.39 10.86 24.11
N ALA A 59 -7.14 10.88 23.01
CA ALA A 59 -8.13 9.85 22.72
C ALA A 59 -7.47 8.47 22.50
N LEU A 60 -6.32 8.40 21.82
CA LEU A 60 -5.54 7.16 21.66
C LEU A 60 -5.10 6.55 22.99
N ALA A 61 -4.74 7.39 23.98
CA ALA A 61 -4.36 6.95 25.31
C ALA A 61 -5.57 6.43 26.13
N GLU A 62 -6.75 7.02 25.94
CA GLU A 62 -7.97 6.65 26.68
C GLU A 62 -8.67 5.41 26.10
N VAL A 63 -8.59 5.19 24.79
CA VAL A 63 -9.25 4.07 24.11
C VAL A 63 -8.53 2.76 24.40
N LYS A 64 -9.28 1.82 25.01
CA LYS A 64 -8.79 0.48 25.37
C LYS A 64 -9.13 -0.59 24.34
N THR A 65 -10.16 -0.39 23.52
CA THR A 65 -10.56 -1.35 22.50
C THR A 65 -9.56 -1.33 21.35
N GLU A 66 -8.90 -2.46 21.12
CA GLU A 66 -8.01 -2.65 19.98
C GLU A 66 -8.76 -3.31 18.83
N ILE A 67 -8.54 -2.80 17.61
CA ILE A 67 -8.99 -3.43 16.38
C ILE A 67 -7.83 -4.29 15.86
N PRO A 68 -8.02 -5.61 15.70
CA PRO A 68 -6.94 -6.47 15.24
C PRO A 68 -6.56 -6.12 13.79
N PRO A 69 -5.26 -6.10 13.46
CA PRO A 69 -4.82 -5.89 12.09
C PRO A 69 -5.24 -7.07 11.20
N GLN A 70 -5.72 -6.77 10.00
CA GLN A 70 -5.92 -7.77 8.97
C GLN A 70 -4.58 -8.13 8.33
N THR A 71 -4.10 -9.34 8.63
CA THR A 71 -2.82 -9.87 8.13
C THR A 71 -2.98 -10.97 7.08
N PHE A 72 -4.22 -11.34 6.75
CA PHE A 72 -4.53 -12.28 5.67
C PHE A 72 -5.70 -11.78 4.82
N MET A 73 -5.59 -11.99 3.51
CA MET A 73 -6.66 -11.69 2.56
C MET A 73 -6.77 -12.87 1.58
N GLN A 74 -7.88 -13.60 1.67
CA GLN A 74 -8.10 -14.81 0.86
C GLN A 74 -8.22 -14.50 -0.64
N LYS A 75 -8.80 -13.36 -0.97
CA LYS A 75 -8.96 -12.85 -2.34
C LYS A 75 -8.36 -11.45 -2.37
N PRO A 76 -7.10 -11.29 -2.79
CA PRO A 76 -6.43 -10.00 -2.82
C PRO A 76 -7.24 -9.00 -3.64
N ASP A 77 -7.64 -7.91 -3.01
CA ASP A 77 -8.40 -6.85 -3.67
C ASP A 77 -7.44 -6.02 -4.53
N PRO A 78 -7.78 -5.65 -5.78
CA PRO A 78 -6.95 -4.77 -6.59
C PRO A 78 -6.69 -3.42 -5.90
N ASN A 79 -7.66 -2.93 -5.14
CA ASN A 79 -7.64 -1.68 -4.37
C ASN A 79 -7.14 -1.88 -2.93
N LEU A 80 -6.37 -2.94 -2.69
CA LEU A 80 -5.67 -3.14 -1.43
C LEU A 80 -4.81 -1.92 -1.10
N SER A 81 -5.07 -1.36 0.08
CA SER A 81 -4.25 -0.36 0.75
C SER A 81 -3.69 -0.93 2.06
N LEU A 82 -2.68 -0.24 2.57
CA LEU A 82 -2.02 -0.59 3.81
C LEU A 82 -2.18 0.57 4.80
N LEU A 83 -2.54 0.23 6.03
CA LEU A 83 -2.52 1.18 7.12
C LEU A 83 -1.23 0.93 7.89
N TYR A 84 -0.36 1.94 7.99
CA TYR A 84 0.83 1.93 8.84
C TYR A 84 0.66 2.96 9.95
N PRO A 85 0.04 2.59 11.08
CA PRO A 85 -0.07 3.49 12.22
C PRO A 85 1.32 3.87 12.73
N GLN A 86 1.52 5.15 13.09
CA GLN A 86 2.69 5.56 13.86
C GLN A 86 2.64 4.99 15.29
N SER A 87 3.72 5.19 16.05
CA SER A 87 3.78 4.83 17.47
C SER A 87 2.58 5.43 18.23
N GLY A 88 1.79 4.57 18.88
CA GLY A 88 0.54 4.94 19.55
C GLY A 88 -0.74 4.53 18.81
N GLY A 89 -0.65 4.24 17.51
CA GLY A 89 -1.76 3.75 16.69
C GLY A 89 -2.59 4.85 16.04
N ILE A 90 -3.69 4.44 15.40
CA ILE A 90 -4.71 5.33 14.83
C ILE A 90 -6.09 4.95 15.36
N LEU A 91 -6.98 5.93 15.51
CA LEU A 91 -8.38 5.69 15.84
C LEU A 91 -9.15 5.30 14.58
N LEU A 92 -10.00 4.30 14.75
CA LEU A 92 -11.01 3.90 13.78
C LEU A 92 -12.38 4.22 14.36
N PHE A 93 -13.28 4.73 13.53
CA PHE A 93 -14.59 5.24 13.90
C PHE A 93 -15.70 4.37 13.29
N LYS A 94 -16.89 4.39 13.91
CA LYS A 94 -18.07 3.63 13.46
C LYS A 94 -18.79 4.31 12.29
N SER A 95 -18.60 5.61 12.13
CA SER A 95 -19.20 6.45 11.08
C SER A 95 -18.29 7.61 10.71
N LYS A 96 -18.64 8.37 9.67
CA LYS A 96 -17.92 9.57 9.21
C LYS A 96 -17.88 10.74 10.22
N ASN A 97 -18.54 10.63 11.36
CA ASN A 97 -18.55 11.68 12.40
C ASN A 97 -17.29 11.61 13.28
N LEU A 98 -16.12 11.93 12.72
CA LEU A 98 -14.82 11.69 13.36
C LEU A 98 -14.55 12.56 14.61
N LYS A 99 -15.25 13.69 14.74
CA LYS A 99 -15.09 14.63 15.88
C LYS A 99 -15.79 14.16 17.16
N ASP A 100 -16.67 13.17 17.07
CA ASP A 100 -17.40 12.62 18.22
C ASP A 100 -16.66 11.40 18.81
N LEU A 101 -16.16 11.53 20.04
CA LEU A 101 -15.43 10.44 20.70
C LEU A 101 -16.30 9.21 21.02
N THR A 102 -17.61 9.36 21.14
CA THR A 102 -18.52 8.22 21.33
C THR A 102 -18.63 7.34 20.06
N ASN A 103 -18.25 7.92 18.92
CA ASN A 103 -18.21 7.27 17.61
C ASN A 103 -16.91 6.47 17.39
N VAL A 104 -15.94 6.50 18.30
CA VAL A 104 -14.73 5.65 18.20
C VAL A 104 -15.12 4.17 18.29
N ALA A 105 -14.68 3.38 17.32
CA ALA A 105 -14.81 1.92 17.31
C ALA A 105 -13.67 1.25 18.07
N GLY A 106 -12.46 1.79 17.98
CA GLY A 106 -11.26 1.30 18.65
C GLY A 106 -10.01 1.93 18.06
N LYS A 107 -8.84 1.42 18.45
CA LYS A 107 -7.54 1.82 17.88
C LYS A 107 -6.87 0.66 17.15
N LEU A 108 -6.24 0.97 16.02
CA LEU A 108 -5.37 0.05 15.28
C LEU A 108 -3.92 0.44 15.57
N THR A 109 -3.16 -0.48 16.17
CA THR A 109 -1.81 -0.21 16.68
C THR A 109 -0.69 -0.77 15.80
N GLY A 110 -1.01 -1.65 14.85
CA GLY A 110 -0.02 -2.27 13.97
C GLY A 110 -0.45 -2.23 12.50
N PRO A 111 0.49 -2.53 11.59
CA PRO A 111 0.23 -2.58 10.16
C PRO A 111 -0.93 -3.49 9.80
N SER A 112 -1.85 -3.01 8.96
CA SER A 112 -3.02 -3.77 8.53
C SER A 112 -3.25 -3.62 7.04
N MET A 113 -3.69 -4.70 6.40
CA MET A 113 -4.39 -4.60 5.12
C MET A 113 -5.75 -3.93 5.32
N ALA A 114 -6.16 -3.15 4.34
CA ALA A 114 -7.49 -2.56 4.27
C ALA A 114 -7.91 -2.42 2.80
N VAL A 115 -9.22 -2.44 2.55
CA VAL A 115 -9.76 -2.05 1.24
C VAL A 115 -10.44 -0.70 1.40
N VAL A 116 -10.04 0.28 0.58
CA VAL A 116 -10.72 1.58 0.52
C VAL A 116 -12.02 1.39 -0.24
N ASP A 117 -13.13 1.65 0.42
CA ASP A 117 -14.48 1.49 -0.13
C ASP A 117 -15.03 2.82 -0.61
N THR A 118 -14.78 3.90 0.14
CA THR A 118 -15.27 5.24 -0.21
C THR A 118 -14.34 6.29 0.37
N ILE A 119 -14.09 7.36 -0.41
CA ILE A 119 -13.37 8.54 0.04
C ILE A 119 -14.35 9.72 0.07
N PHE A 120 -14.49 10.34 1.25
CA PHE A 120 -15.23 11.57 1.44
C PHE A 120 -14.24 12.74 1.49
N TYR A 121 -14.22 13.54 0.45
CA TYR A 121 -13.49 14.81 0.42
C TYR A 121 -14.39 15.84 1.09
N ASN A 122 -14.11 16.29 2.32
CA ASN A 122 -15.00 17.20 3.05
C ASN A 122 -14.66 18.67 2.77
N GLN A 123 -13.38 19.03 2.85
CA GLN A 123 -12.88 20.39 2.65
C GLN A 123 -11.35 20.43 2.59
N VAL A 124 -10.83 21.51 2.01
CA VAL A 124 -9.40 21.82 1.95
C VAL A 124 -9.12 22.99 2.88
N TYR A 125 -8.03 22.91 3.62
CA TYR A 125 -7.54 23.96 4.49
C TYR A 125 -6.27 24.55 3.91
N VAL A 126 -6.21 25.88 3.83
CA VAL A 126 -5.03 26.63 3.37
C VAL A 126 -4.50 27.53 4.46
N GLN A 127 -3.19 27.45 4.70
CA GLN A 127 -2.48 28.33 5.62
C GLN A 127 -1.36 29.04 4.86
N LYS A 128 -1.28 30.37 5.01
CA LYS A 128 -0.14 31.13 4.48
C LYS A 128 1.09 30.92 5.35
N SER A 129 2.18 30.50 4.74
CA SER A 129 3.49 30.32 5.37
C SER A 129 4.53 31.24 4.72
N ALA A 130 5.75 31.28 5.26
CA ALA A 130 6.84 32.08 4.69
C ALA A 130 7.25 31.62 3.28
N ASN A 131 6.93 30.36 2.92
CA ASN A 131 7.34 29.71 1.68
C ASN A 131 6.19 29.55 0.68
N GLY A 132 4.99 30.06 0.98
CA GLY A 132 3.83 29.94 0.09
C GLY A 132 2.54 29.59 0.85
N GLU A 133 1.75 28.73 0.23
CA GLU A 133 0.50 28.21 0.79
C GLU A 133 0.69 26.75 1.17
N ASP A 134 0.40 26.42 2.42
CA ASP A 134 0.43 25.06 2.94
C ASP A 134 -1.00 24.51 2.93
N TYR A 135 -1.18 23.34 2.33
CA TYR A 135 -2.48 22.70 2.15
C TYR A 135 -2.63 21.51 3.09
N SER A 136 -3.80 21.37 3.70
CA SER A 136 -4.18 20.20 4.50
C SER A 136 -5.63 19.81 4.22
N PHE A 137 -5.96 18.54 4.39
CA PHE A 137 -7.18 17.97 3.81
C PHE A 137 -8.05 17.30 4.89
N ASP A 138 -9.28 17.77 5.04
CA ASP A 138 -10.31 17.06 5.81
C ASP A 138 -10.92 15.99 4.90
N MET A 139 -10.42 14.78 5.04
CA MET A 139 -10.88 13.61 4.31
C MET A 139 -11.37 12.56 5.28
N CYS A 140 -12.32 11.74 4.85
CA CYS A 140 -12.66 10.52 5.55
C CYS A 140 -12.63 9.34 4.60
N TYR A 141 -11.92 8.30 4.98
CA TYR A 141 -11.88 7.02 4.30
C TYR A 141 -12.83 6.06 4.99
N ALA A 142 -13.78 5.49 4.25
CA ALA A 142 -14.45 4.27 4.64
C ALA A 142 -13.59 3.08 4.22
N LEU A 143 -13.18 2.27 5.19
CA LEU A 143 -12.26 1.17 5.01
C LEU A 143 -12.92 -0.14 5.42
N LEU A 144 -12.65 -1.21 4.67
CA LEU A 144 -12.96 -2.58 5.08
C LEU A 144 -11.69 -3.23 5.66
N ILE A 145 -11.79 -3.67 6.92
CA ILE A 145 -10.77 -4.46 7.61
C ILE A 145 -11.47 -5.69 8.15
N ASP A 146 -11.06 -6.87 7.69
CA ASP A 146 -11.62 -8.17 8.04
C ASP A 146 -13.16 -8.22 7.86
N GLY A 147 -13.64 -7.68 6.75
CA GLY A 147 -15.07 -7.63 6.41
C GLY A 147 -15.90 -6.63 7.22
N LYS A 148 -15.30 -5.90 8.17
CA LYS A 148 -15.97 -4.83 8.94
C LYS A 148 -15.62 -3.47 8.37
N ARG A 149 -16.63 -2.60 8.29
CA ARG A 149 -16.45 -1.21 7.85
C ARG A 149 -16.03 -0.32 9.02
N TYR A 150 -15.00 0.48 8.78
CA TYR A 150 -14.48 1.50 9.68
C TYR A 150 -14.33 2.83 8.94
N TYR A 151 -14.23 3.92 9.68
CA TYR A 151 -14.00 5.25 9.16
C TYR A 151 -12.76 5.85 9.81
N THR A 152 -11.96 6.59 9.05
CA THR A 152 -10.78 7.30 9.56
C THR A 152 -10.42 8.46 8.64
N ASP A 153 -9.77 9.48 9.16
CA ASP A 153 -9.08 10.53 8.40
C ASP A 153 -7.58 10.26 8.25
N PHE A 154 -7.09 9.14 8.78
CA PHE A 154 -5.76 8.65 8.49
C PHE A 154 -5.66 8.17 7.03
N ARG A 155 -4.74 8.74 6.27
CA ARG A 155 -4.55 8.41 4.86
C ARG A 155 -4.01 6.99 4.69
N PRO A 156 -4.70 6.08 3.98
CA PRO A 156 -4.17 4.78 3.64
C PRO A 156 -2.93 4.91 2.76
N HIS A 157 -1.98 4.01 2.93
CA HIS A 157 -0.85 3.89 2.04
C HIS A 157 -1.25 2.99 0.89
N ASN A 158 -1.31 3.55 -0.30
CA ASN A 158 -1.54 2.83 -1.52
C ASN A 158 -0.44 3.24 -2.50
N PHE A 159 0.03 2.28 -3.28
CA PHE A 159 0.92 2.61 -4.36
C PHE A 159 0.69 1.58 -5.45
N VAL A 160 -0.12 2.00 -6.42
CA VAL A 160 -0.62 1.12 -7.46
C VAL A 160 0.50 0.74 -8.44
N TYR A 161 1.54 1.58 -8.53
CA TYR A 161 2.57 1.51 -9.55
C TYR A 161 3.63 0.43 -9.31
N PHE A 162 3.71 -0.18 -8.12
CA PHE A 162 4.75 -1.19 -7.88
C PHE A 162 4.32 -2.39 -7.04
N ARG A 163 4.15 -3.51 -7.75
CA ARG A 163 3.97 -4.85 -7.19
C ARG A 163 4.87 -5.81 -7.97
N TYR A 164 5.68 -6.60 -7.27
CA TYR A 164 6.62 -7.53 -7.90
C TYR A 164 6.46 -8.96 -7.35
N PRO A 165 6.12 -9.95 -8.20
CA PRO A 165 6.05 -11.34 -7.77
C PRO A 165 7.47 -11.93 -7.60
N LEU A 166 7.79 -12.33 -6.38
CA LEU A 166 9.03 -13.00 -6.02
C LEU A 166 8.84 -14.52 -6.10
N VAL A 167 8.82 -15.05 -7.33
CA VAL A 167 8.39 -16.43 -7.63
C VAL A 167 9.14 -17.49 -6.82
N TYR A 168 10.46 -17.39 -6.70
CA TYR A 168 11.27 -18.36 -5.95
C TYR A 168 10.93 -18.41 -4.46
N HIS A 169 10.57 -17.27 -3.88
CA HIS A 169 10.19 -17.18 -2.47
C HIS A 169 8.69 -17.43 -2.25
N LYS A 170 7.91 -17.56 -3.33
CA LYS A 170 6.43 -17.60 -3.30
C LYS A 170 5.86 -16.39 -2.56
N GLN A 171 6.40 -15.22 -2.86
CA GLN A 171 6.06 -13.96 -2.21
C GLN A 171 5.59 -12.92 -3.23
N LEU A 172 4.89 -11.91 -2.73
CA LEU A 172 4.57 -10.67 -3.43
C LEU A 172 5.21 -9.52 -2.67
N LEU A 173 6.05 -8.72 -3.34
CA LEU A 173 6.56 -7.47 -2.79
C LEU A 173 5.70 -6.31 -3.32
N MET A 174 5.37 -5.37 -2.44
CA MET A 174 4.67 -4.14 -2.75
C MET A 174 5.40 -2.98 -2.11
N VAL A 175 5.60 -1.90 -2.87
CA VAL A 175 5.91 -0.59 -2.30
C VAL A 175 4.58 0.07 -1.99
N ALA A 176 4.49 0.81 -0.89
CA ALA A 176 3.30 1.57 -0.50
C ALA A 176 3.74 2.95 -0.01
N ALA A 177 3.01 4.00 -0.36
CA ALA A 177 3.29 5.38 0.04
C ALA A 177 1.96 6.10 0.34
N GLN A 178 2.02 7.28 0.94
CA GLN A 178 0.89 8.19 1.05
C GLN A 178 1.03 9.31 0.04
N ASP A 179 0.07 9.45 -0.87
CA ASP A 179 -0.02 10.64 -1.70
C ASP A 179 -0.36 11.83 -0.81
N MET A 180 0.52 12.82 -0.71
CA MET A 180 0.34 13.93 0.25
C MET A 180 -0.69 14.97 -0.20
N GLY A 181 -1.07 14.95 -1.47
CA GLY A 181 -1.93 15.97 -2.05
C GLY A 181 -1.12 17.19 -2.52
N TYR A 182 -1.73 18.03 -3.35
CA TYR A 182 -1.26 19.37 -3.69
C TYR A 182 -2.46 20.27 -4.01
N ASP A 183 -2.38 21.55 -3.67
CA ASP A 183 -3.45 22.53 -3.88
C ASP A 183 -4.83 22.00 -3.43
N VAL A 184 -5.73 21.75 -4.39
CA VAL A 184 -7.08 21.22 -4.16
C VAL A 184 -7.22 19.72 -4.43
N TYR A 185 -6.13 19.03 -4.76
CA TYR A 185 -6.07 17.60 -5.09
C TYR A 185 -5.50 16.84 -3.89
N ALA A 186 -6.34 16.12 -3.16
CA ALA A 186 -5.96 15.55 -1.87
C ALA A 186 -5.28 14.17 -1.95
N ASP A 187 -5.38 13.53 -3.11
CA ASP A 187 -5.07 12.13 -3.41
C ASP A 187 -4.22 11.99 -4.68
N LYS A 188 -3.62 13.10 -5.11
CA LYS A 188 -2.62 13.15 -6.18
C LYS A 188 -1.49 14.04 -5.71
N GLY A 189 -0.28 13.82 -6.19
CA GLY A 189 0.83 14.75 -5.95
C GLY A 189 2.07 14.05 -5.47
N TYR A 190 2.56 14.52 -4.32
CA TYR A 190 3.86 14.20 -3.76
C TYR A 190 3.73 12.94 -2.88
N PRO A 191 4.10 11.74 -3.35
CA PRO A 191 4.09 10.56 -2.48
C PRO A 191 5.17 10.69 -1.42
N GLU A 192 4.85 10.40 -0.17
CA GLU A 192 5.78 10.34 0.95
C GLU A 192 5.45 9.15 1.86
N HIS A 193 6.20 8.98 2.95
CA HIS A 193 5.97 7.90 3.92
C HIS A 193 5.99 6.51 3.26
N PHE A 194 7.07 6.23 2.53
CA PHE A 194 7.20 4.98 1.80
C PHE A 194 7.43 3.80 2.75
N HIS A 195 6.87 2.66 2.41
CA HIS A 195 7.07 1.36 3.06
C HIS A 195 7.20 0.25 2.02
N ILE A 196 7.89 -0.82 2.39
CA ILE A 196 7.90 -2.09 1.66
C ILE A 196 7.12 -3.12 2.46
N ALA A 197 6.10 -3.70 1.84
CA ALA A 197 5.39 -4.86 2.35
C ALA A 197 5.69 -6.10 1.51
N VAL A 198 5.88 -7.23 2.19
CA VAL A 198 6.05 -8.53 1.56
C VAL A 198 4.99 -9.47 2.09
N PHE A 199 4.33 -10.17 1.17
CA PHE A 199 3.28 -11.13 1.48
C PHE A 199 3.66 -12.52 1.01
N ASP A 200 3.39 -13.53 1.83
CA ASP A 200 3.40 -14.92 1.39
C ASP A 200 2.17 -15.22 0.56
N LEU A 201 2.36 -15.86 -0.60
CA LEU A 201 1.28 -16.35 -1.45
C LEU A 201 0.77 -17.68 -0.89
N GLN A 202 -0.50 -17.73 -0.45
CA GLN A 202 -1.09 -18.91 0.20
C GLN A 202 -2.51 -19.17 -0.30
N ASN A 203 -2.75 -20.32 -0.93
CA ASN A 203 -4.08 -20.78 -1.36
C ASN A 203 -4.88 -19.75 -2.19
N GLY A 204 -4.18 -19.01 -3.07
CA GLY A 204 -4.78 -17.93 -3.87
C GLY A 204 -4.95 -16.60 -3.14
N GLY A 205 -4.65 -16.54 -1.84
CA GLY A 205 -4.61 -15.34 -1.02
C GLY A 205 -3.20 -14.85 -0.72
N ILE A 206 -3.14 -13.76 0.04
CA ILE A 206 -1.90 -13.15 0.55
C ILE A 206 -1.91 -13.08 2.06
N LYS A 207 -0.78 -13.39 2.69
CA LYS A 207 -0.55 -13.22 4.13
C LYS A 207 0.63 -12.29 4.36
N THR A 208 0.47 -11.27 5.18
CA THR A 208 1.56 -10.36 5.55
C THR A 208 2.71 -11.16 6.15
N ARG A 209 3.89 -11.09 5.53
CA ARG A 209 5.14 -11.69 6.01
C ARG A 209 6.02 -10.65 6.69
N PHE A 210 6.17 -9.51 6.02
CA PHE A 210 7.08 -8.46 6.44
C PHE A 210 6.48 -7.11 6.03
N VAL A 211 6.73 -6.11 6.87
CA VAL A 211 6.45 -4.71 6.63
C VAL A 211 7.66 -3.95 7.16
N SER A 212 8.24 -3.07 6.34
CA SER A 212 9.33 -2.22 6.79
C SER A 212 8.81 -1.09 7.69
N GLU A 213 9.69 -0.54 8.51
CA GLU A 213 9.54 0.84 8.97
C GLU A 213 9.47 1.79 7.75
N GLU A 214 9.15 3.06 8.01
CA GLU A 214 9.20 4.09 6.97
C GLU A 214 10.60 4.12 6.34
N LEU A 215 10.66 4.10 5.01
CA LEU A 215 11.93 4.09 4.30
C LEU A 215 12.66 5.42 4.57
N PRO A 216 13.97 5.39 4.85
CA PRO A 216 14.71 6.56 5.29
C PRO A 216 15.14 7.43 4.10
N PHE A 217 14.17 7.97 3.36
CA PHE A 217 14.40 8.94 2.29
C PHE A 217 13.16 9.82 2.08
N HIS A 218 13.37 10.99 1.50
CA HIS A 218 12.29 11.84 0.98
C HIS A 218 12.20 11.73 -0.54
N TYR A 219 10.98 11.55 -1.05
CA TYR A 219 10.75 11.59 -2.49
C TYR A 219 10.90 13.02 -3.01
N GLY A 220 10.43 14.00 -2.22
CA GLY A 220 10.47 15.41 -2.53
C GLY A 220 9.19 15.92 -3.19
N ASN A 221 9.12 17.23 -3.41
CA ASN A 221 7.93 17.90 -3.96
C ASN A 221 7.86 17.74 -5.49
N GLU A 222 7.84 16.50 -5.97
CA GLU A 222 7.67 16.16 -7.38
C GLU A 222 6.51 15.18 -7.58
N PHE A 223 5.85 15.27 -8.73
CA PHE A 223 4.86 14.27 -9.10
C PHE A 223 5.54 12.92 -9.36
N LEU A 224 4.83 11.83 -9.07
CA LEU A 224 5.28 10.51 -9.49
C LEU A 224 4.44 10.08 -10.69
N ASP A 225 5.01 10.22 -11.89
CA ASP A 225 4.44 9.67 -13.12
C ASP A 225 5.03 8.27 -13.38
N GLU A 226 4.20 7.35 -13.86
CA GLU A 226 4.60 6.00 -14.23
C GLU A 226 5.71 6.00 -15.30
N SER A 227 5.80 7.07 -16.12
CA SER A 227 6.85 7.24 -17.12
C SER A 227 8.25 7.50 -16.56
N ASP A 228 8.36 7.92 -15.30
CA ASP A 228 9.60 8.52 -14.78
C ASP A 228 10.65 7.49 -14.38
N ASN A 229 10.33 6.18 -14.47
CA ASN A 229 11.22 5.07 -14.11
C ASN A 229 11.88 5.26 -12.72
N VAL A 230 11.15 5.89 -11.81
CA VAL A 230 11.58 6.25 -10.45
C VAL A 230 11.82 5.03 -9.57
N ILE A 231 11.14 3.91 -9.86
CA ILE A 231 11.41 2.63 -9.23
C ILE A 231 12.09 1.72 -10.24
N THR A 232 13.31 1.32 -9.92
CA THR A 232 14.03 0.28 -10.65
C THR A 232 14.19 -0.95 -9.77
N SER A 233 14.16 -2.12 -10.38
CA SER A 233 14.31 -3.37 -9.65
C SER A 233 15.01 -4.44 -10.46
N GLU A 234 15.70 -5.33 -9.75
CA GLU A 234 16.43 -6.43 -10.36
C GLU A 234 16.37 -7.65 -9.44
N TYR A 235 15.98 -8.79 -10.00
CA TYR A 235 16.11 -10.07 -9.32
C TYR A 235 17.47 -10.70 -9.67
N LYS A 236 18.26 -11.02 -8.65
CA LYS A 236 19.56 -11.68 -8.78
C LYS A 236 19.40 -13.17 -8.54
N ASP A 237 19.40 -13.97 -9.61
CA ASP A 237 19.25 -15.42 -9.50
C ASP A 237 20.36 -16.11 -8.68
N ALA A 238 21.59 -15.58 -8.74
CA ALA A 238 22.77 -16.17 -8.10
C ALA A 238 22.64 -16.28 -6.58
N ASP A 239 22.05 -15.28 -5.94
CA ASP A 239 21.84 -15.22 -4.48
C ASP A 239 20.36 -15.17 -4.09
N ARG A 240 19.46 -15.29 -5.08
CA ARG A 240 18.00 -15.23 -4.93
C ARG A 240 17.52 -13.94 -4.26
N SER A 241 18.28 -12.85 -4.39
CA SER A 241 17.92 -11.56 -3.82
C SER A 241 17.17 -10.69 -4.81
N PHE A 242 16.30 -9.83 -4.29
CA PHE A 242 15.61 -8.81 -5.05
C PHE A 242 16.14 -7.45 -4.64
N ARG A 243 16.66 -6.70 -5.60
CA ARG A 243 17.16 -5.33 -5.39
C ARG A 243 16.11 -4.35 -5.87
N ILE A 244 15.90 -3.30 -5.09
CA ILE A 244 14.99 -2.21 -5.43
C ILE A 244 15.69 -0.88 -5.17
N GLU A 245 15.48 0.06 -6.07
CA GLU A 245 15.92 1.44 -5.94
C GLU A 245 14.73 2.36 -6.22
N ILE A 246 14.49 3.32 -5.33
CA ILE A 246 13.45 4.35 -5.46
C ILE A 246 14.15 5.70 -5.49
N LYS A 247 14.07 6.39 -6.63
CA LYS A 247 14.69 7.69 -6.86
C LYS A 247 13.70 8.80 -6.53
N GLY A 248 13.98 9.53 -5.47
CA GLY A 248 13.37 10.84 -5.23
C GLY A 248 14.15 11.95 -5.95
N LEU A 249 13.71 13.19 -5.75
CA LEU A 249 14.27 14.38 -6.37
C LEU A 249 15.73 14.62 -5.94
N ASN A 250 16.03 14.47 -4.65
CA ASN A 250 17.35 14.73 -4.07
C ASN A 250 17.98 13.51 -3.40
N GLU A 251 17.18 12.47 -3.15
CA GLU A 251 17.58 11.30 -2.38
C GLU A 251 17.21 10.03 -3.15
N THR A 252 17.89 8.93 -2.83
CA THR A 252 17.60 7.64 -3.46
C THR A 252 17.64 6.56 -2.40
N TYR A 253 16.54 5.85 -2.27
CA TYR A 253 16.47 4.65 -1.46
C TYR A 253 17.01 3.46 -2.24
N LYS A 254 17.81 2.61 -1.59
CA LYS A 254 18.25 1.31 -2.13
C LYS A 254 18.04 0.23 -1.10
N GLY A 255 17.41 -0.87 -1.51
CA GLY A 255 17.09 -2.00 -0.65
C GLY A 255 17.39 -3.34 -1.32
N VAL A 256 17.70 -4.35 -0.49
CA VAL A 256 17.81 -5.74 -0.94
C VAL A 256 16.95 -6.62 -0.05
N TRP A 257 16.04 -7.36 -0.67
CA TRP A 257 15.26 -8.41 -0.04
C TRP A 257 15.84 -9.78 -0.36
N ASP A 258 16.22 -10.56 0.66
CA ASP A 258 16.81 -11.89 0.48
C ASP A 258 15.79 -13.05 0.63
N GLY A 259 14.50 -12.74 0.72
CA GLY A 259 13.44 -13.69 1.01
C GLY A 259 12.98 -13.69 2.47
N LYS A 260 13.75 -13.06 3.37
CA LYS A 260 13.47 -13.02 4.81
C LYS A 260 13.63 -11.63 5.40
N GLU A 261 14.68 -10.91 5.03
CA GLU A 261 15.01 -9.61 5.59
C GLU A 261 15.25 -8.57 4.50
N LEU A 262 14.84 -7.33 4.81
CA LEU A 262 15.14 -6.16 3.99
C LEU A 262 16.41 -5.49 4.53
N LYS A 263 17.43 -5.37 3.67
CA LYS A 263 18.68 -4.69 3.99
C LYS A 263 18.74 -3.37 3.25
N HIS A 264 18.89 -2.28 4.00
CA HIS A 264 19.12 -0.95 3.47
C HIS A 264 20.56 -0.85 2.95
N LEU A 265 20.71 -0.41 1.70
CA LEU A 265 22.02 -0.12 1.12
C LEU A 265 22.32 1.37 1.27
N LYS A 266 23.61 1.69 1.35
CA LYS A 266 24.09 3.07 1.32
C LYS A 266 24.23 3.58 -0.11
#